data_AF-A0A0G0IBT7-F1
#
_entry.id   AF-A0A0G0IBT7-F1
#
_cell.length_a   1.000
_cell.length_b   1.000
_cell.length_c   1.000
_cell.angle_alpha   90.00
_cell.angle_beta   90.00
_cell.angle_gamma   90.00
#
_symmetry.space_group_name_H-M   'P 1'
#
loop_
_entity.id
_entity.type
_entity.pdbx_description
1 polymer ?
#
loop_
_entity_poly.entity_id
_entity_poly.type
_entity_poly.pdbx_seq_one_letter_code
_entity_poly.pdbx_strand_id
1 'polypeptide(L)'
;MPILMPSFFGPISVRTLADLIAATATADETSPDSKNGWETDTAYRLVERLVIGRCSDHGAFADIAQRVLMMVYNLPEARVLSLLAKFNGVRRLPMNSGLEQVLAAMVGELEQAIAMLPDGTRKMRCRSFLKYQEGIFYDACGRFDLAAAMHIQSAYEASRINDAPGATIAQFCEMACRFKHALCQDKMDDADVWFQCMEGSFAQVVEATRNSPFQVSWAEDNCPACMLAACIWVDQAPKEWRAWVATLVATAKLAKVYEYDGRFAQAVEMAFMGNPEADAALIAISGDSVNPELQATVLLLLARRAMRAGKRDAATEFVNRMPKEGAQHVCAVAQRLLAINK
;
A
#
# COMPACT_ATOMS: atom_id res chain seq x y z
N MET A 1 28.87 16.60 1.80
CA MET A 1 28.95 15.45 2.72
C MET A 1 27.55 15.23 3.29
N PRO A 2 26.88 14.10 3.04
CA PRO A 2 25.62 13.83 3.70
C PRO A 2 25.90 13.45 5.15
N ILE A 3 25.14 14.04 6.06
CA ILE A 3 25.18 13.78 7.49
C ILE A 3 24.67 12.35 7.70
N LEU A 4 25.57 11.44 8.08
CA LEU A 4 25.21 10.13 8.63
C LEU A 4 24.55 10.38 9.99
N MET A 5 23.23 10.55 10.02
CA MET A 5 22.51 10.41 11.29
C MET A 5 22.57 8.93 11.70
N PRO A 6 22.99 8.60 12.92
CA PRO A 6 22.89 7.24 13.41
C PRO A 6 21.41 6.94 13.64
N SER A 7 20.79 6.21 12.71
CA SER A 7 19.42 5.71 12.82
C SER A 7 19.35 4.68 13.96
N PHE A 8 19.07 5.17 15.17
CA PHE A 8 18.89 4.39 16.39
C PHE A 8 17.43 3.99 16.53
N PHE A 9 17.13 2.68 16.45
CA PHE A 9 15.79 2.10 16.70
C PHE A 9 15.72 1.58 18.14
N GLY A 10 15.72 2.47 19.13
CA GLY A 10 15.81 2.04 20.54
C GLY A 10 17.08 1.20 20.82
N PRO A 11 17.04 0.12 21.64
CA PRO A 11 18.23 -0.63 22.01
C PRO A 11 18.82 -1.53 20.90
N ILE A 12 18.22 -1.58 19.70
CA ILE A 12 18.66 -2.48 18.62
C ILE A 12 19.16 -1.66 17.43
N SER A 13 20.41 -1.90 17.01
CA SER A 13 21.01 -1.18 15.89
C SER A 13 20.61 -1.78 14.53
N VAL A 14 20.61 -0.95 13.47
CA VAL A 14 20.49 -1.40 12.06
C VAL A 14 21.44 -2.56 11.75
N ARG A 15 22.66 -2.50 12.28
CA ARG A 15 23.67 -3.56 12.10
C ARG A 15 23.21 -4.87 12.72
N THR A 16 22.70 -4.84 13.95
CA THR A 16 22.19 -6.02 14.65
C THR A 16 21.04 -6.69 13.90
N LEU A 17 20.11 -5.90 13.35
CA LEU A 17 19.00 -6.43 12.54
C LEU A 17 19.49 -7.04 11.22
N ALA A 18 20.47 -6.40 10.57
CA ALA A 18 21.07 -6.94 9.36
C ALA A 18 21.84 -8.25 9.63
N ASP A 19 22.64 -8.30 10.71
CA ASP A 19 23.40 -9.49 11.09
C ASP A 19 22.45 -10.67 11.41
N LEU A 20 21.32 -10.41 12.06
CA LEU A 20 20.28 -11.41 12.32
C LEU A 20 19.72 -12.01 11.03
N ILE A 21 19.30 -11.18 10.08
CA ILE A 21 18.73 -11.65 8.81
C ILE A 21 19.78 -12.43 8.01
N ALA A 22 21.03 -11.94 7.96
CA ALA A 22 22.10 -12.63 7.25
C ALA A 22 22.44 -14.00 7.87
N ALA A 23 22.41 -14.10 9.20
CA ALA A 23 22.56 -15.37 9.90
C ALA A 23 21.41 -16.33 9.60
N THR A 24 20.15 -15.85 9.63
CA THR A 24 18.98 -16.65 9.22
C THR A 24 19.12 -17.12 7.77
N ALA A 25 19.51 -16.25 6.85
CA ALA A 25 19.69 -16.61 5.44
C ALA A 25 20.77 -17.65 5.21
N THR A 26 21.83 -17.65 6.03
CA THR A 26 22.91 -18.63 5.95
C THR A 26 22.48 -20.00 6.50
N ALA A 27 21.55 -20.00 7.46
CA ALA A 27 21.02 -21.21 8.11
C ALA A 27 19.67 -21.67 7.54
N ASP A 28 19.16 -21.03 6.48
CA ASP A 28 17.83 -21.29 5.93
C ASP A 28 17.82 -22.64 5.20
N GLU A 29 17.39 -23.69 5.89
CA GLU A 29 17.22 -25.05 5.35
C GLU A 29 15.81 -25.29 4.82
N THR A 30 14.99 -24.24 4.69
CA THR A 30 13.60 -24.41 4.28
C THR A 30 13.52 -25.04 2.90
N SER A 31 12.61 -25.99 2.70
CA SER A 31 12.36 -26.54 1.37
C SER A 31 11.83 -25.45 0.40
N PRO A 32 12.26 -25.44 -0.87
CA PRO A 32 11.71 -24.57 -1.92
C PRO A 32 10.18 -24.55 -2.02
N ASP A 33 9.52 -25.67 -1.69
CA ASP A 33 8.06 -25.86 -1.76
C ASP A 33 7.36 -25.70 -0.41
N SER A 34 8.07 -25.20 0.61
CA SER A 34 7.49 -25.01 1.94
C SER A 34 6.26 -24.10 1.90
N LYS A 35 5.18 -24.58 2.52
CA LYS A 35 3.98 -23.78 2.78
C LYS A 35 4.23 -22.66 3.79
N ASN A 36 5.19 -22.85 4.70
CA ASN A 36 5.47 -21.89 5.79
C ASN A 36 6.28 -20.66 5.35
N GLY A 37 6.55 -20.50 4.05
CA GLY A 37 7.42 -19.44 3.55
C GLY A 37 8.89 -19.77 3.76
N TRP A 38 9.81 -18.92 3.30
CA TRP A 38 11.24 -19.07 3.60
C TRP A 38 11.52 -18.38 4.93
N GLU A 39 12.39 -18.95 5.76
CA GLU A 39 12.75 -18.35 7.04
C GLU A 39 13.38 -16.97 6.85
N THR A 40 14.17 -16.80 5.79
CA THR A 40 14.73 -15.50 5.40
C THR A 40 13.67 -14.45 5.06
N ASP A 41 12.64 -14.82 4.29
CA ASP A 41 11.51 -13.93 3.97
C ASP A 41 10.75 -13.57 5.25
N THR A 42 10.54 -14.54 6.13
CA THR A 42 9.91 -14.32 7.44
C THR A 42 10.71 -13.33 8.29
N ALA A 43 12.04 -13.46 8.35
CA ALA A 43 12.91 -12.53 9.05
C ALA A 43 12.78 -11.10 8.49
N TYR A 44 12.78 -10.95 7.16
CA TYR A 44 12.54 -9.65 6.52
C TYR A 44 11.20 -9.03 6.90
N ARG A 45 10.11 -9.81 6.89
CA ARG A 45 8.76 -9.33 7.26
C ARG A 45 8.68 -8.92 8.73
N LEU A 46 9.35 -9.64 9.63
CA LEU A 46 9.42 -9.28 11.05
C LEU A 46 10.19 -7.97 11.26
N VAL A 47 11.31 -7.79 10.55
CA VAL A 47 12.09 -6.55 10.61
C VAL A 47 11.35 -5.39 9.96
N GLU A 48 10.63 -5.59 8.85
CA GLU A 48 9.75 -4.59 8.24
C GLU A 48 8.72 -4.11 9.27
N ARG A 49 8.02 -5.03 9.96
CA ARG A 49 7.04 -4.68 11.00
C ARG A 49 7.68 -3.92 12.17
N LEU A 50 8.91 -4.25 12.54
CA LEU A 50 9.63 -3.58 13.62
C LEU A 50 10.03 -2.15 13.24
N VAL A 51 10.58 -1.98 12.04
CA VAL A 51 11.19 -0.71 11.59
C VAL A 51 10.16 0.19 10.92
N ILE A 52 9.49 -0.31 9.88
CA ILE A 52 8.45 0.43 9.18
C ILE A 52 7.17 0.47 10.01
N GLY A 53 6.75 -0.67 10.57
CA GLY A 53 5.52 -0.69 11.35
C GLY A 53 5.61 0.22 12.57
N ARG A 54 6.62 0.07 13.43
CA ARG A 54 6.64 0.83 14.69
C ARG A 54 7.23 2.23 14.58
N CYS A 55 8.19 2.43 13.69
CA CYS A 55 8.96 3.67 13.61
C CYS A 55 8.73 4.44 12.30
N SER A 56 7.96 3.89 11.36
CA SER A 56 7.70 4.49 10.04
C SER A 56 8.97 4.86 9.26
N ASP A 57 10.07 4.13 9.49
CA ASP A 57 11.37 4.44 8.89
C ASP A 57 11.67 3.54 7.68
N HIS A 58 11.10 3.91 6.53
CA HIS A 58 11.30 3.18 5.28
C HIS A 58 12.74 3.21 4.77
N GLY A 59 13.46 4.32 5.04
CA GLY A 59 14.86 4.49 4.63
C GLY A 59 15.77 3.52 5.36
N ALA A 60 15.59 3.39 6.67
CA ALA A 60 16.38 2.44 7.45
C ALA A 60 16.09 0.98 7.12
N PHE A 61 14.84 0.63 6.77
CA PHE A 61 14.56 -0.71 6.27
C PHE A 61 15.30 -1.00 4.96
N ALA A 62 15.35 -0.03 4.04
CA ALA A 62 16.16 -0.16 2.83
C ALA A 62 17.67 -0.28 3.14
N ASP A 63 18.18 0.47 4.12
CA ASP A 63 19.58 0.39 4.56
C ASP A 63 19.92 -0.95 5.20
N ILE A 64 19.01 -1.52 6.01
CA ILE A 64 19.16 -2.87 6.57
C ILE A 64 19.26 -3.88 5.43
N ALA A 65 18.31 -3.84 4.48
CA ALA A 65 18.30 -4.75 3.33
C ALA A 65 19.56 -4.61 2.46
N GLN A 66 20.05 -3.39 2.25
CA GLN A 66 21.32 -3.15 1.55
C GLN A 66 22.52 -3.75 2.29
N ARG A 67 22.55 -3.68 3.63
CA ARG A 67 23.63 -4.29 4.42
C ARG A 67 23.58 -5.81 4.33
N VAL A 68 22.39 -6.41 4.48
CA VAL A 68 22.21 -7.86 4.32
C VAL A 68 22.67 -8.30 2.93
N LEU A 69 22.27 -7.57 1.87
CA LEU A 69 22.68 -7.84 0.50
C LEU A 69 24.20 -8.00 0.34
N MET A 70 25.00 -7.17 1.03
CA MET A 70 26.47 -7.29 0.98
C MET A 70 26.99 -8.54 1.70
N MET A 71 26.30 -8.99 2.74
CA MET A 71 26.69 -10.16 3.55
C MET A 71 26.28 -11.49 2.88
N VAL A 72 25.14 -11.51 2.19
CA VAL A 72 24.57 -12.70 1.57
C VAL A 72 24.72 -12.71 0.04
N TYR A 73 25.59 -11.87 -0.53
CA TYR A 73 25.72 -11.68 -1.98
C TYR A 73 25.95 -13.00 -2.75
N ASN A 74 26.64 -13.96 -2.12
CA ASN A 74 26.95 -15.28 -2.69
C ASN A 74 25.82 -16.31 -2.53
N LEU A 75 24.72 -15.96 -1.86
CA LEU A 75 23.53 -16.79 -1.68
C LEU A 75 22.42 -16.26 -2.62
N PRO A 76 22.19 -16.87 -3.80
CA PRO A 76 21.37 -16.25 -4.85
C PRO A 76 19.95 -15.88 -4.42
N GLU A 77 19.29 -16.75 -3.66
CA GLU A 77 17.92 -16.53 -3.18
C GLU A 77 17.85 -15.44 -2.11
N ALA A 78 18.76 -15.46 -1.14
CA ALA A 78 18.84 -14.42 -0.12
C ALA A 78 19.23 -13.07 -0.72
N ARG A 79 20.08 -13.06 -1.76
CA ARG A 79 20.40 -11.87 -2.55
C ARG A 79 19.13 -11.28 -3.18
N VAL A 80 18.32 -12.09 -3.84
CA VAL A 80 17.05 -11.63 -4.46
C VAL A 80 16.08 -11.09 -3.41
N LEU A 81 15.90 -11.78 -2.27
CA LEU A 81 15.06 -11.29 -1.18
C LEU A 81 15.57 -9.95 -0.62
N SER A 82 16.89 -9.79 -0.50
CA SER A 82 17.50 -8.54 -0.04
C SER A 82 17.26 -7.38 -1.02
N LEU A 83 17.35 -7.65 -2.32
CA LEU A 83 17.01 -6.67 -3.35
C LEU A 83 15.51 -6.29 -3.30
N LEU A 84 14.62 -7.28 -3.12
CA LEU A 84 13.18 -7.06 -3.02
C LEU A 84 12.82 -6.24 -1.77
N ALA A 85 13.41 -6.57 -0.62
CA ALA A 85 13.24 -5.84 0.63
C ALA A 85 13.75 -4.40 0.51
N LYS A 86 14.93 -4.20 -0.11
CA LYS A 86 15.46 -2.88 -0.40
C LYS A 86 14.50 -2.08 -1.29
N PHE A 87 14.02 -2.66 -2.39
CA PHE A 87 13.04 -2.01 -3.27
C PHE A 87 11.78 -1.59 -2.52
N ASN A 88 11.24 -2.49 -1.68
CA ASN A 88 10.06 -2.24 -0.86
C ASN A 88 10.26 -1.10 0.17
N GLY A 89 11.46 -0.90 0.68
CA GLY A 89 11.81 0.27 1.51
C GLY A 89 11.94 1.54 0.67
N VAL A 90 12.75 1.51 -0.39
CA VAL A 90 13.06 2.69 -1.23
C VAL A 90 11.82 3.26 -1.90
N ARG A 91 10.90 2.41 -2.39
CA ARG A 91 9.68 2.86 -3.09
C ARG A 91 8.69 3.63 -2.21
N ARG A 92 8.83 3.57 -0.89
CA ARG A 92 7.98 4.26 0.08
C ARG A 92 8.58 5.59 0.56
N LEU A 93 9.75 5.95 0.05
CA LEU A 93 10.33 7.28 0.27
C LEU A 93 9.56 8.33 -0.55
N PRO A 94 9.60 9.62 -0.15
CA PRO A 94 8.95 10.69 -0.90
C PRO A 94 9.39 10.73 -2.37
N MET A 95 8.41 10.62 -3.28
CA MET A 95 8.64 10.50 -4.72
C MET A 95 9.25 11.77 -5.31
N ASN A 96 10.24 11.59 -6.19
CA ASN A 96 10.80 12.65 -7.03
C ASN A 96 11.40 12.01 -8.30
N SER A 97 11.73 12.83 -9.30
CA SER A 97 12.23 12.34 -10.60
C SER A 97 13.52 11.50 -10.50
N GLY A 98 14.39 11.77 -9.53
CA GLY A 98 15.58 10.96 -9.27
C GLY A 98 15.23 9.60 -8.67
N LEU A 99 14.29 9.55 -7.74
CA LEU A 99 13.82 8.31 -7.13
C LEU A 99 13.14 7.39 -8.15
N GLU A 100 12.35 7.94 -9.07
CA GLU A 100 11.71 7.17 -10.14
C GLU A 100 12.74 6.44 -11.01
N GLN A 101 13.82 7.12 -11.41
CA GLN A 101 14.92 6.52 -12.18
C GLN A 101 15.66 5.44 -11.39
N VAL A 102 15.89 5.67 -10.10
CA VAL A 102 16.52 4.67 -9.21
C VAL A 102 15.65 3.43 -9.09
N LEU A 103 14.33 3.58 -8.88
CA LEU A 103 13.40 2.48 -8.77
C LEU A 103 13.30 1.69 -10.09
N ALA A 104 13.25 2.37 -11.23
CA ALA A 104 13.26 1.72 -12.54
C ALA A 104 14.54 0.90 -12.78
N ALA A 105 15.71 1.42 -12.40
CA ALA A 105 16.97 0.69 -12.48
C ALA A 105 16.99 -0.53 -11.54
N MET A 106 16.44 -0.40 -10.32
CA MET A 106 16.31 -1.50 -9.37
C MET A 106 15.38 -2.61 -9.89
N VAL A 107 14.29 -2.27 -10.59
CA VAL A 107 13.42 -3.26 -11.24
C VAL A 107 14.23 -4.07 -12.27
N GLY A 108 15.02 -3.42 -13.12
CA GLY A 108 15.87 -4.10 -14.08
C GLY A 108 16.90 -5.04 -13.44
N GLU A 109 17.54 -4.61 -12.33
CA GLU A 109 18.44 -5.46 -11.54
C GLU A 109 17.70 -6.67 -10.93
N LEU A 110 16.51 -6.44 -10.38
CA LEU A 110 15.67 -7.47 -9.78
C LEU A 110 15.20 -8.51 -10.80
N GLU A 111 14.76 -8.08 -11.98
CA GLU A 111 14.34 -8.99 -13.06
C GLU A 111 15.50 -9.89 -13.49
N GLN A 112 16.71 -9.33 -13.65
CA GLN A 112 17.91 -10.10 -13.98
C GLN A 112 18.27 -11.08 -12.86
N ALA A 113 18.29 -10.63 -11.60
CA ALA A 113 18.63 -11.47 -10.46
C ALA A 113 17.62 -12.63 -10.28
N ILE A 114 16.33 -12.37 -10.46
CA ILE A 114 15.28 -13.39 -10.40
C ILE A 114 15.40 -14.36 -11.58
N ALA A 115 15.72 -13.89 -12.78
CA ALA A 115 15.90 -14.75 -13.95
C ALA A 115 16.99 -15.80 -13.75
N MET A 116 18.04 -15.47 -12.99
CA MET A 116 19.17 -16.34 -12.65
C MET A 116 18.86 -17.37 -11.55
N LEU A 117 17.73 -17.26 -10.85
CA LEU A 117 17.31 -18.29 -9.89
C LEU A 117 16.92 -19.59 -10.62
N PRO A 118 17.11 -20.76 -9.98
CA PRO A 118 16.58 -22.03 -10.48
C PRO A 118 15.06 -21.95 -10.71
N ASP A 119 14.58 -22.65 -11.73
CA ASP A 119 13.14 -22.73 -11.97
C ASP A 119 12.44 -23.49 -10.83
N GLY A 120 11.29 -22.97 -10.39
CA GLY A 120 10.52 -23.55 -9.30
C GLY A 120 9.66 -22.53 -8.57
N THR A 121 9.02 -23.00 -7.50
CA THR A 121 8.13 -22.20 -6.62
C THR A 121 8.81 -20.92 -6.15
N ARG A 122 10.11 -20.99 -5.85
CA ARG A 122 10.84 -19.86 -5.29
C ARG A 122 10.96 -18.66 -6.23
N LYS A 123 11.37 -18.94 -7.46
CA LYS A 123 11.48 -17.97 -8.54
C LYS A 123 10.13 -17.33 -8.84
N MET A 124 9.08 -18.13 -8.92
CA MET A 124 7.71 -17.65 -9.16
C MET A 124 7.21 -16.75 -8.02
N ARG A 125 7.48 -17.09 -6.74
CA ARG A 125 7.18 -16.19 -5.60
C ARG A 125 7.89 -14.85 -5.73
N CYS A 126 9.18 -14.85 -6.07
CA CYS A 126 9.94 -13.61 -6.27
C CYS A 126 9.39 -12.78 -7.42
N ARG A 127 8.99 -13.41 -8.54
CA ARG A 127 8.34 -12.72 -9.66
C ARG A 127 7.01 -12.10 -9.26
N SER A 128 6.14 -12.87 -8.61
CA SER A 128 4.85 -12.39 -8.14
C SER A 128 5.01 -11.20 -7.19
N PHE A 129 5.94 -11.31 -6.23
CA PHE A 129 6.22 -10.22 -5.29
C PHE A 129 6.81 -9.01 -5.97
N LEU A 130 7.77 -9.16 -6.90
CA LEU A 130 8.30 -8.04 -7.69
C LEU A 130 7.18 -7.29 -8.40
N LYS A 131 6.32 -8.01 -9.14
CA LYS A 131 5.22 -7.40 -9.89
C LYS A 131 4.17 -6.75 -8.99
N TYR A 132 3.93 -7.31 -7.79
CA TYR A 132 3.10 -6.64 -6.79
C TYR A 132 3.70 -5.29 -6.36
N GLN A 133 5.00 -5.27 -6.04
CA GLN A 133 5.68 -4.04 -5.60
C GLN A 133 5.81 -3.01 -6.73
N GLU A 134 6.02 -3.47 -7.96
CA GLU A 134 6.05 -2.65 -9.17
C GLU A 134 4.69 -1.99 -9.43
N GLY A 135 3.60 -2.74 -9.22
CA GLY A 135 2.23 -2.22 -9.29
C GLY A 135 2.00 -1.06 -8.30
N ILE A 136 2.40 -1.23 -7.03
CA ILE A 136 2.27 -0.15 -6.02
C ILE A 136 3.12 1.06 -6.39
N PHE A 137 4.32 0.85 -6.93
CA PHE A 137 5.18 1.93 -7.41
C PHE A 137 4.51 2.74 -8.53
N TYR A 138 3.97 2.07 -9.56
CA TYR A 138 3.28 2.77 -10.65
C TYR A 138 1.98 3.46 -10.19
N ASP A 139 1.24 2.87 -9.25
CA ASP A 139 0.05 3.48 -8.62
C ASP A 139 0.42 4.81 -7.94
N ALA A 140 1.49 4.81 -7.13
CA ALA A 140 2.00 6.02 -6.48
C ALA A 140 2.45 7.11 -7.46
N CYS A 141 2.88 6.72 -8.68
CA CYS A 141 3.23 7.64 -9.76
C CYS A 141 2.01 8.11 -10.58
N GLY A 142 0.81 7.64 -10.28
CA GLY A 142 -0.41 7.92 -11.05
C GLY A 142 -0.50 7.18 -12.38
N ARG A 143 0.35 6.17 -12.63
CA ARG A 143 0.37 5.33 -13.84
C ARG A 143 -0.51 4.10 -13.63
N PHE A 144 -1.81 4.34 -13.39
CA PHE A 144 -2.76 3.32 -12.92
C PHE A 144 -2.97 2.16 -13.91
N ASP A 145 -2.83 2.40 -15.21
CA ASP A 145 -2.90 1.37 -16.25
C ASP A 145 -1.71 0.39 -16.17
N LEU A 146 -0.50 0.92 -16.03
CA LEU A 146 0.70 0.12 -15.81
C LEU A 146 0.65 -0.61 -14.47
N ALA A 147 0.16 0.06 -13.42
CA ALA A 147 -0.04 -0.56 -12.11
C ALA A 147 -0.97 -1.79 -12.19
N ALA A 148 -2.13 -1.64 -12.85
CA ALA A 148 -3.05 -2.74 -13.09
C ALA A 148 -2.39 -3.89 -13.86
N ALA A 149 -1.63 -3.59 -14.93
CA ALA A 149 -0.92 -4.61 -15.70
C ALA A 149 0.09 -5.40 -14.85
N MET A 150 0.80 -4.75 -13.92
CA MET A 150 1.72 -5.43 -13.01
C MET A 150 0.98 -6.29 -11.99
N HIS A 151 -0.15 -5.82 -11.47
CA HIS A 151 -0.99 -6.62 -10.57
C HIS A 151 -1.57 -7.87 -11.24
N ILE A 152 -1.95 -7.80 -12.53
CA ILE A 152 -2.34 -8.97 -13.32
C ILE A 152 -1.20 -9.99 -13.40
N GLN A 153 0.02 -9.54 -13.71
CA GLN A 153 1.19 -10.42 -13.76
C GLN A 153 1.51 -11.04 -12.39
N SER A 154 1.37 -10.25 -11.32
CA SER A 154 1.55 -10.73 -9.95
C SER A 154 0.56 -11.83 -9.59
N ALA A 155 -0.72 -11.64 -9.91
CA ALA A 155 -1.78 -12.63 -9.69
C ALA A 155 -1.56 -13.92 -10.49
N TYR A 156 -1.14 -13.79 -11.74
CA TYR A 156 -0.79 -14.91 -12.60
C TYR A 156 0.35 -15.75 -12.00
N GLU A 157 1.45 -15.12 -11.60
CA GLU A 157 2.59 -15.84 -11.01
C GLU A 157 2.25 -16.46 -9.64
N ALA A 158 1.42 -15.80 -8.82
CA ALA A 158 0.94 -16.35 -7.54
C ALA A 158 0.05 -17.58 -7.75
N SER A 159 -0.83 -17.55 -8.75
CA SER A 159 -1.72 -18.67 -9.06
C SER A 159 -0.95 -19.91 -9.53
N ARG A 160 0.16 -19.74 -10.26
CA ARG A 160 1.01 -20.85 -10.72
C ARG A 160 1.65 -21.66 -9.59
N ILE A 161 1.76 -21.08 -8.41
CA ILE A 161 2.32 -21.72 -7.21
C ILE A 161 1.27 -22.01 -6.14
N ASN A 162 -0.01 -21.92 -6.48
CA ASN A 162 -1.13 -22.08 -5.54
C ASN A 162 -1.08 -21.12 -4.34
N ASP A 163 -0.53 -19.91 -4.51
CA ASP A 163 -0.63 -18.83 -3.53
C ASP A 163 -1.94 -18.07 -3.73
N ALA A 164 -3.03 -18.69 -3.27
CA ALA A 164 -4.38 -18.11 -3.34
C ALA A 164 -4.46 -16.71 -2.69
N PRO A 165 -3.98 -16.48 -1.45
CA PRO A 165 -4.02 -15.14 -0.87
C PRO A 165 -3.19 -14.11 -1.66
N GLY A 166 -2.00 -14.47 -2.17
CA GLY A 166 -1.23 -13.58 -3.02
C GLY A 166 -1.97 -13.20 -4.31
N ALA A 167 -2.61 -14.18 -4.95
CA ALA A 167 -3.39 -13.96 -6.17
C ALA A 167 -4.60 -13.05 -5.92
N THR A 168 -5.38 -13.31 -4.86
CA THR A 168 -6.57 -12.52 -4.53
C THR A 168 -6.23 -11.09 -4.13
N ILE A 169 -5.14 -10.87 -3.38
CA ILE A 169 -4.65 -9.52 -3.07
C ILE A 169 -4.28 -8.77 -4.35
N ALA A 170 -3.51 -9.41 -5.23
CA ALA A 170 -3.08 -8.79 -6.48
C ALA A 170 -4.27 -8.45 -7.40
N GLN A 171 -5.27 -9.34 -7.50
CA GLN A 171 -6.51 -9.06 -8.23
C GLN A 171 -7.26 -7.86 -7.65
N PHE A 172 -7.37 -7.75 -6.33
CA PHE A 172 -7.99 -6.58 -5.71
C PHE A 172 -7.23 -5.29 -6.04
N CYS A 173 -5.90 -5.31 -5.98
CA CYS A 173 -5.08 -4.15 -6.37
C CYS A 173 -5.26 -3.79 -7.86
N GLU A 174 -5.40 -4.77 -8.75
CA GLU A 174 -5.74 -4.53 -10.16
C GLU A 174 -7.07 -3.76 -10.26
N MET A 175 -8.12 -4.25 -9.61
CA MET A 175 -9.44 -3.62 -9.64
C MET A 175 -9.39 -2.17 -9.10
N ALA A 176 -8.67 -1.95 -8.00
CA ALA A 176 -8.44 -0.62 -7.45
C ALA A 176 -7.72 0.32 -8.43
N CYS A 177 -6.69 -0.17 -9.13
CA CYS A 177 -5.98 0.62 -10.13
C CYS A 177 -6.87 0.95 -11.33
N ARG A 178 -7.66 -0.01 -11.82
CA ARG A 178 -8.62 0.23 -12.92
C ARG A 178 -9.70 1.23 -12.53
N PHE A 179 -10.18 1.15 -11.30
CA PHE A 179 -11.10 2.12 -10.73
C PHE A 179 -10.50 3.53 -10.71
N LYS A 180 -9.30 3.70 -10.14
CA LYS A 180 -8.58 4.99 -10.13
C LYS A 180 -8.35 5.54 -11.55
N HIS A 181 -8.02 4.66 -12.50
CA HIS A 181 -7.85 5.03 -13.91
C HIS A 181 -9.14 5.55 -14.54
N ALA A 182 -10.26 4.87 -14.33
CA ALA A 182 -11.58 5.28 -14.80
C ALA A 182 -11.99 6.66 -14.23
N LEU A 183 -11.73 6.88 -12.93
CA LEU A 183 -11.96 8.17 -12.27
C LEU A 183 -11.13 9.31 -12.90
N CYS A 184 -9.90 9.04 -13.31
CA CYS A 184 -9.06 10.02 -14.01
C CYS A 184 -9.56 10.33 -15.43
N GLN A 185 -10.05 9.32 -16.14
CA GLN A 185 -10.52 9.43 -17.52
C GLN A 185 -11.94 9.98 -17.65
N ASP A 186 -12.58 10.32 -16.53
CA ASP A 186 -13.98 10.76 -16.48
C ASP A 186 -14.97 9.73 -17.05
N LYS A 187 -14.69 8.43 -16.81
CA LYS A 187 -15.56 7.32 -17.19
C LYS A 187 -16.28 6.81 -15.94
N MET A 188 -17.29 7.52 -15.49
CA MET A 188 -17.98 7.21 -14.24
C MET A 188 -18.70 5.84 -14.28
N ASP A 189 -19.29 5.46 -15.42
CA ASP A 189 -19.91 4.14 -15.59
C ASP A 189 -18.89 3.00 -15.39
N ASP A 190 -17.69 3.15 -15.98
CA ASP A 190 -16.59 2.18 -15.78
C ASP A 190 -16.12 2.20 -14.32
N ALA A 191 -16.04 3.38 -13.68
CA ALA A 191 -15.63 3.50 -12.29
C ALA A 191 -16.61 2.78 -11.35
N ASP A 192 -17.92 2.91 -11.58
CA ASP A 192 -18.95 2.22 -10.82
C ASP A 192 -18.87 0.69 -10.99
N VAL A 193 -18.61 0.20 -12.21
CA VAL A 193 -18.36 -1.23 -12.46
C VAL A 193 -17.17 -1.73 -11.65
N TRP A 194 -16.04 -1.03 -11.68
CA TRP A 194 -14.86 -1.45 -10.92
C TRP A 194 -15.07 -1.36 -9.40
N PHE A 195 -15.81 -0.36 -8.91
CA PHE A 195 -16.19 -0.26 -7.51
C PHE A 195 -17.01 -1.48 -7.08
N GLN A 196 -18.00 -1.89 -7.87
CA GLN A 196 -18.81 -3.10 -7.61
C GLN A 196 -17.96 -4.38 -7.65
N CYS A 197 -16.99 -4.47 -8.58
CA CYS A 197 -16.04 -5.59 -8.61
C CYS A 197 -15.19 -5.67 -7.34
N MET A 198 -14.68 -4.52 -6.84
CA MET A 198 -13.93 -4.46 -5.59
C MET A 198 -14.78 -4.89 -4.40
N GLU A 199 -16.01 -4.37 -4.31
CA GLU A 199 -16.97 -4.73 -3.27
C GLU A 199 -17.27 -6.23 -3.24
N GLY A 200 -17.60 -6.81 -4.40
CA GLY A 200 -17.87 -8.25 -4.55
C GLY A 200 -16.67 -9.15 -4.23
N SER A 201 -15.45 -8.60 -4.28
CA SER A 201 -14.20 -9.33 -4.04
C SER A 201 -13.72 -9.22 -2.58
N PHE A 202 -14.27 -8.30 -1.79
CA PHE A 202 -13.82 -8.04 -0.42
C PHE A 202 -13.84 -9.30 0.46
N ALA A 203 -14.97 -10.02 0.48
CA ALA A 203 -15.10 -11.24 1.29
C ALA A 203 -14.12 -12.34 0.84
N GLN A 204 -13.79 -12.39 -0.44
CA GLN A 204 -12.82 -13.36 -0.98
C GLN A 204 -11.41 -13.05 -0.49
N VAL A 205 -11.01 -11.77 -0.45
CA VAL A 205 -9.74 -11.35 0.15
C VAL A 205 -9.67 -11.78 1.61
N VAL A 206 -10.71 -11.47 2.39
CA VAL A 206 -10.76 -11.80 3.83
C VAL A 206 -10.62 -13.31 4.04
N GLU A 207 -11.36 -14.11 3.28
CA GLU A 207 -11.29 -15.57 3.40
C GLU A 207 -9.93 -16.12 2.97
N ALA A 208 -9.41 -15.69 1.82
CA ALA A 208 -8.15 -16.19 1.27
C ALA A 208 -6.96 -15.93 2.21
N THR A 209 -6.99 -14.82 2.95
CA THR A 209 -5.89 -14.38 3.82
C THR A 209 -6.00 -14.86 5.27
N ARG A 210 -7.16 -15.39 5.71
CA ARG A 210 -7.45 -15.73 7.13
C ARG A 210 -6.39 -16.60 7.81
N ASN A 211 -5.79 -17.53 7.07
CA ASN A 211 -4.81 -18.48 7.60
C ASN A 211 -3.35 -18.07 7.34
N SER A 212 -3.12 -16.85 6.84
CA SER A 212 -1.79 -16.32 6.56
C SER A 212 -1.49 -15.17 7.53
N PRO A 213 -0.71 -15.40 8.61
CA PRO A 213 -0.39 -14.36 9.60
C PRO A 213 0.25 -13.10 9.03
N PHE A 214 0.79 -13.18 7.81
CA PHE A 214 1.39 -12.04 7.11
C PHE A 214 0.43 -11.33 6.17
N GLN A 215 -0.48 -12.05 5.51
CA GLN A 215 -1.43 -11.45 4.56
C GLN A 215 -2.74 -11.05 5.24
N VAL A 216 -3.06 -11.60 6.43
CA VAL A 216 -4.24 -11.24 7.20
C VAL A 216 -4.26 -9.75 7.55
N SER A 217 -3.10 -9.15 7.83
CA SER A 217 -3.00 -7.71 8.08
C SER A 217 -3.42 -6.88 6.87
N TRP A 218 -3.26 -7.41 5.65
CA TRP A 218 -3.73 -6.71 4.44
C TRP A 218 -5.26 -6.69 4.36
N ALA A 219 -5.92 -7.79 4.76
CA ALA A 219 -7.37 -7.87 4.81
C ALA A 219 -7.99 -7.09 5.99
N GLU A 220 -7.26 -6.95 7.08
CA GLU A 220 -7.69 -6.22 8.29
C GLU A 220 -7.39 -4.71 8.25
N ASP A 221 -6.59 -4.26 7.28
CA ASP A 221 -6.12 -2.87 7.19
C ASP A 221 -6.23 -2.30 5.76
N ASN A 222 -5.31 -2.66 4.87
CA ASN A 222 -5.23 -2.08 3.52
C ASN A 222 -6.54 -2.23 2.72
N CYS A 223 -7.15 -3.42 2.74
CA CYS A 223 -8.38 -3.70 2.00
C CYS A 223 -9.55 -2.82 2.47
N PRO A 224 -9.95 -2.81 3.77
CA PRO A 224 -11.02 -1.95 4.25
C PRO A 224 -10.69 -0.46 4.12
N ALA A 225 -9.43 -0.04 4.31
CA ALA A 225 -9.04 1.36 4.10
C ALA A 225 -9.25 1.80 2.63
N CYS A 226 -8.85 0.94 1.67
CA CYS A 226 -9.06 1.19 0.25
C CYS A 226 -10.55 1.25 -0.10
N MET A 227 -11.38 0.35 0.45
CA MET A 227 -12.84 0.38 0.23
C MET A 227 -13.49 1.65 0.79
N LEU A 228 -13.09 2.11 1.98
CA LEU A 228 -13.59 3.36 2.56
C LEU A 228 -13.17 4.58 1.74
N ALA A 229 -11.93 4.62 1.26
CA ALA A 229 -11.49 5.68 0.36
C ALA A 229 -12.30 5.67 -0.95
N ALA A 230 -12.53 4.50 -1.53
CA ALA A 230 -13.33 4.32 -2.73
C ALA A 230 -14.78 4.83 -2.57
N CYS A 231 -15.41 4.53 -1.43
CA CYS A 231 -16.73 5.07 -1.04
C CYS A 231 -16.76 6.61 -1.11
N ILE A 232 -15.69 7.25 -0.62
CA ILE A 232 -15.53 8.69 -0.68
C ILE A 232 -15.25 9.16 -2.11
N TRP A 233 -14.64 8.38 -3.00
CA TRP A 233 -14.42 8.84 -4.37
C TRP A 233 -15.71 8.78 -5.21
N VAL A 234 -16.58 7.79 -5.01
CA VAL A 234 -17.87 7.69 -5.74
C VAL A 234 -19.07 8.33 -5.03
N ASP A 235 -18.91 8.79 -3.79
CA ASP A 235 -20.00 9.34 -2.96
C ASP A 235 -21.06 8.31 -2.56
N GLN A 236 -20.63 7.06 -2.37
CA GLN A 236 -21.52 5.94 -2.05
C GLN A 236 -21.09 5.32 -0.72
N ALA A 237 -22.06 4.94 0.11
CA ALA A 237 -21.83 4.27 1.38
C ALA A 237 -22.65 2.97 1.43
N PRO A 238 -22.12 1.84 0.93
CA PRO A 238 -22.82 0.54 0.88
C PRO A 238 -23.05 -0.03 2.28
N LYS A 239 -24.05 -0.89 2.48
CA LYS A 239 -24.46 -1.35 3.84
C LYS A 239 -23.30 -1.90 4.69
N GLU A 240 -22.31 -2.45 4.03
CA GLU A 240 -21.11 -3.11 4.52
C GLU A 240 -20.05 -2.12 5.05
N TRP A 241 -20.14 -0.82 4.71
CA TRP A 241 -19.10 0.18 5.04
C TRP A 241 -18.79 0.26 6.54
N ARG A 242 -19.81 0.08 7.40
CA ARG A 242 -19.63 0.08 8.86
C ARG A 242 -18.80 -1.10 9.36
N ALA A 243 -18.88 -2.25 8.69
CA ALA A 243 -18.06 -3.39 9.03
C ALA A 243 -16.57 -3.09 8.74
N TRP A 244 -16.28 -2.40 7.63
CA TRP A 244 -14.92 -1.97 7.29
C TRP A 244 -14.36 -0.98 8.31
N VAL A 245 -15.18 -0.01 8.75
CA VAL A 245 -14.80 0.91 9.84
C VAL A 245 -14.51 0.14 11.13
N ALA A 246 -15.39 -0.77 11.54
CA ALA A 246 -15.21 -1.55 12.76
C ALA A 246 -13.91 -2.36 12.73
N THR A 247 -13.59 -2.96 11.58
CA THR A 247 -12.32 -3.67 11.36
C THR A 247 -11.13 -2.75 11.57
N LEU A 248 -11.07 -1.60 10.87
CA LEU A 248 -9.95 -0.65 11.00
C LEU A 248 -9.78 -0.12 12.42
N VAL A 249 -10.88 0.21 13.10
CA VAL A 249 -10.85 0.68 14.49
C VAL A 249 -10.37 -0.42 15.45
N ALA A 250 -10.69 -1.69 15.18
CA ALA A 250 -10.16 -2.81 15.95
C ALA A 250 -8.66 -2.99 15.69
N THR A 251 -8.23 -2.97 14.43
CA THR A 251 -6.82 -3.10 14.02
C THR A 251 -5.94 -1.98 14.60
N ALA A 252 -6.45 -0.74 14.62
CA ALA A 252 -5.80 0.42 15.23
C ALA A 252 -5.47 0.24 16.72
N LYS A 253 -6.24 -0.58 17.46
CA LYS A 253 -5.99 -0.87 18.88
C LYS A 253 -4.85 -1.87 19.08
N LEU A 254 -4.47 -2.62 18.05
CA LEU A 254 -3.45 -3.67 18.14
C LEU A 254 -2.03 -3.12 18.01
N ALA A 255 -1.84 -2.04 17.24
CA ALA A 255 -0.52 -1.45 17.05
C ALA A 255 -0.60 0.01 16.61
N LYS A 256 0.36 0.82 17.08
CA LYS A 256 0.50 2.25 16.74
C LYS A 256 0.56 2.53 15.23
N VAL A 257 1.09 1.59 14.44
CA VAL A 257 1.17 1.70 12.99
C VAL A 257 -0.20 1.92 12.33
N TYR A 258 -1.24 1.32 12.90
CA TYR A 258 -2.60 1.34 12.36
C TYR A 258 -3.46 2.46 13.00
N GLU A 259 -2.89 3.24 13.92
CA GLU A 259 -3.61 4.30 14.64
C GLU A 259 -4.19 5.34 13.67
N TYR A 260 -3.43 5.67 12.62
CA TYR A 260 -3.87 6.63 11.61
C TYR A 260 -5.12 6.12 10.87
N ASP A 261 -5.11 4.89 10.36
CA ASP A 261 -6.22 4.34 9.58
C ASP A 261 -7.48 4.14 10.45
N GLY A 262 -7.31 3.82 11.74
CA GLY A 262 -8.40 3.82 12.70
C GLY A 262 -9.01 5.22 12.92
N ARG A 263 -8.18 6.26 13.10
CA ARG A 263 -8.67 7.64 13.25
C ARG A 263 -9.34 8.13 11.96
N PHE A 264 -8.81 7.77 10.79
CA PHE A 264 -9.42 8.04 9.49
C PHE A 264 -10.81 7.39 9.39
N ALA A 265 -10.92 6.09 9.69
CA ALA A 265 -12.17 5.36 9.64
C ALA A 265 -13.25 5.98 10.55
N GLN A 266 -12.89 6.39 11.77
CA GLN A 266 -13.79 7.09 12.69
C GLN A 266 -14.26 8.44 12.15
N ALA A 267 -13.35 9.25 11.60
CA ALA A 267 -13.71 10.54 11.03
C ALA A 267 -14.66 10.39 9.82
N VAL A 268 -14.44 9.37 8.98
CA VAL A 268 -15.32 9.02 7.86
C VAL A 268 -16.69 8.54 8.36
N GLU A 269 -16.73 7.72 9.41
CA GLU A 269 -17.99 7.29 10.02
C GLU A 269 -18.81 8.46 10.55
N MET A 270 -18.18 9.35 11.31
CA MET A 270 -18.80 10.59 11.77
C MET A 270 -19.36 11.40 10.60
N ALA A 271 -18.61 11.52 9.50
CA ALA A 271 -19.02 12.27 8.33
C ALA A 271 -20.25 11.66 7.63
N PHE A 272 -20.28 10.35 7.45
CA PHE A 272 -21.41 9.63 6.84
C PHE A 272 -22.65 9.60 7.75
N MET A 273 -22.47 9.64 9.06
CA MET A 273 -23.56 9.75 10.03
C MET A 273 -24.06 11.18 10.24
N GLY A 274 -23.49 12.18 9.56
CA GLY A 274 -23.89 13.57 9.70
C GLY A 274 -23.52 14.21 11.04
N ASN A 275 -22.50 13.67 11.72
CA ASN A 275 -22.05 14.19 13.01
C ASN A 275 -21.44 15.61 12.83
N PRO A 276 -21.77 16.58 13.70
CA PRO A 276 -21.23 17.95 13.62
C PRO A 276 -19.72 18.04 13.89
N GLU A 277 -19.13 17.10 14.63
CA GLU A 277 -17.69 17.07 14.94
C GLU A 277 -16.84 16.49 13.80
N ALA A 278 -17.49 15.92 12.76
CA ALA A 278 -16.80 15.27 11.66
C ALA A 278 -15.82 16.20 10.94
N ASP A 279 -16.18 17.47 10.72
CA ASP A 279 -15.33 18.42 10.00
C ASP A 279 -14.02 18.67 10.76
N ALA A 280 -14.08 18.82 12.08
CA ALA A 280 -12.90 19.01 12.92
C ALA A 280 -11.99 17.77 12.92
N ALA A 281 -12.59 16.57 13.03
CA ALA A 281 -11.86 15.31 12.95
C ALA A 281 -11.17 15.14 11.58
N LEU A 282 -11.89 15.37 10.48
CA LEU A 282 -11.35 15.30 9.13
C LEU A 282 -10.23 16.34 8.89
N ILE A 283 -10.38 17.57 9.39
CA ILE A 283 -9.33 18.60 9.28
C ILE A 283 -8.05 18.13 9.96
N ALA A 284 -8.14 17.56 11.18
CA ALA A 284 -6.99 17.01 11.87
C ALA A 284 -6.30 15.89 11.07
N ILE A 285 -7.07 14.95 10.52
CA ILE A 285 -6.53 13.88 9.65
C ILE A 285 -5.80 14.47 8.44
N SER A 286 -6.40 15.46 7.76
CA SER A 286 -5.80 16.09 6.58
C SER A 286 -4.49 16.83 6.87
N GLY A 287 -4.32 17.33 8.10
CA GLY A 287 -3.10 18.01 8.56
C GLY A 287 -2.00 17.05 8.99
N ASP A 288 -2.37 15.88 9.52
CA ASP A 288 -1.45 14.85 10.00
C ASP A 288 -0.95 13.92 8.88
N SER A 289 -1.63 13.85 7.73
CA SER A 289 -1.33 12.91 6.65
C SER A 289 -0.02 13.22 5.92
N VAL A 290 0.87 12.23 5.84
CA VAL A 290 2.00 12.22 4.89
C VAL A 290 1.67 11.53 3.56
N ASN A 291 0.49 10.90 3.45
CA ASN A 291 0.02 10.23 2.24
C ASN A 291 -0.84 11.22 1.41
N PRO A 292 -0.40 11.60 0.19
CA PRO A 292 -1.14 12.53 -0.67
C PRO A 292 -2.55 12.04 -1.05
N GLU A 293 -2.72 10.77 -1.39
CA GLU A 293 -4.01 10.19 -1.78
C GLU A 293 -5.02 10.31 -0.65
N LEU A 294 -4.60 10.00 0.57
CA LEU A 294 -5.46 10.03 1.75
C LEU A 294 -5.79 11.45 2.17
N GLN A 295 -4.82 12.36 2.10
CA GLN A 295 -5.04 13.78 2.32
C GLN A 295 -6.07 14.34 1.33
N ALA A 296 -5.91 14.05 0.04
CA ALA A 296 -6.85 14.47 -0.99
C ALA A 296 -8.25 13.87 -0.77
N THR A 297 -8.31 12.60 -0.35
CA THR A 297 -9.57 11.89 -0.07
C THR A 297 -10.35 12.56 1.05
N VAL A 298 -9.69 12.93 2.14
CA VAL A 298 -10.29 13.64 3.26
C VAL A 298 -10.75 15.05 2.85
N LEU A 299 -9.92 15.77 2.08
CA LEU A 299 -10.29 17.08 1.54
C LEU A 299 -11.48 17.00 0.59
N LEU A 300 -11.62 15.92 -0.19
CA LEU A 300 -12.78 15.69 -1.06
C LEU A 300 -14.05 15.49 -0.22
N LEU A 301 -13.97 14.72 0.86
CA LEU A 301 -15.11 14.53 1.76
C LEU A 301 -15.55 15.84 2.43
N LEU A 302 -14.59 16.64 2.91
CA LEU A 302 -14.83 17.99 3.42
C LEU A 302 -15.48 18.90 2.37
N ALA A 303 -14.97 18.88 1.13
CA ALA A 303 -15.52 19.67 0.03
C ALA A 303 -16.97 19.28 -0.27
N ARG A 304 -17.30 17.98 -0.32
CA ARG A 304 -18.68 17.52 -0.53
C ARG A 304 -19.62 17.93 0.59
N ARG A 305 -19.17 17.84 1.84
CA ARG A 305 -19.96 18.29 3.00
C ARG A 305 -20.21 19.80 2.94
N ALA A 306 -19.20 20.59 2.59
CA ALA A 306 -19.35 22.03 2.38
C ALA A 306 -20.34 22.34 1.24
N MET A 307 -20.28 21.60 0.12
CA MET A 307 -21.25 21.74 -0.98
C MET A 307 -22.69 21.43 -0.55
N ARG A 308 -22.90 20.32 0.18
CA ARG A 308 -24.23 19.97 0.73
C ARG A 308 -24.77 21.02 1.70
N ALA A 309 -23.88 21.74 2.39
CA ALA A 309 -24.23 22.85 3.27
C ALA A 309 -24.37 24.22 2.55
N GLY A 310 -24.25 24.27 1.22
CA GLY A 310 -24.32 25.50 0.44
C GLY A 310 -23.08 26.41 0.56
N LYS A 311 -21.97 25.91 1.11
CA LYS A 311 -20.72 26.66 1.36
C LYS A 311 -19.71 26.43 0.23
N ARG A 312 -20.00 26.96 -0.97
CA ARG A 312 -19.17 26.74 -2.18
C ARG A 312 -17.74 27.27 -2.04
N ASP A 313 -17.56 28.40 -1.37
CA ASP A 313 -16.22 29.00 -1.18
C ASP A 313 -15.33 28.10 -0.32
N ALA A 314 -15.89 27.54 0.77
CA ALA A 314 -15.19 26.58 1.61
C ALA A 314 -14.87 25.28 0.85
N ALA A 315 -15.80 24.78 0.03
CA ALA A 315 -15.54 23.62 -0.83
C ALA A 315 -14.37 23.88 -1.80
N THR A 316 -14.35 25.06 -2.42
CA THR A 316 -13.28 25.49 -3.33
C THR A 316 -11.93 25.59 -2.61
N GLU A 317 -11.93 26.13 -1.39
CA GLU A 317 -10.72 26.20 -0.55
C GLU A 317 -10.17 24.79 -0.26
N PHE A 318 -11.01 23.83 0.11
CA PHE A 318 -10.57 22.46 0.36
C PHE A 318 -9.99 21.80 -0.90
N VAL A 319 -10.60 21.98 -2.07
CA VAL A 319 -10.08 21.47 -3.34
C VAL A 319 -8.73 22.10 -3.69
N ASN A 320 -8.57 23.41 -3.47
CA ASN A 320 -7.31 24.11 -3.74
C ASN A 320 -6.15 23.68 -2.83
N ARG A 321 -6.46 23.08 -1.67
CA ARG A 321 -5.47 22.53 -0.74
C ARG A 321 -5.03 21.10 -1.06
N MET A 322 -5.65 20.44 -2.05
CA MET A 322 -5.28 19.08 -2.42
C MET A 322 -3.85 19.01 -2.97
N PRO A 323 -3.12 17.92 -2.68
CA PRO A 323 -1.79 17.70 -3.25
C PRO A 323 -1.86 17.59 -4.77
N LYS A 324 -0.87 18.18 -5.44
CA LYS A 324 -0.80 18.21 -6.92
C LYS A 324 -0.31 16.89 -7.53
N GLU A 325 0.35 16.06 -6.73
CA GLU A 325 0.96 14.79 -7.15
C GLU A 325 0.50 13.66 -6.22
N GLY A 326 0.46 12.43 -6.73
CA GLY A 326 0.11 11.23 -5.95
C GLY A 326 -1.38 11.06 -5.60
N ALA A 327 -2.26 11.92 -6.13
CA ALA A 327 -3.71 11.87 -5.87
C ALA A 327 -4.56 12.30 -7.09
N GLN A 328 -4.09 12.05 -8.31
CA GLN A 328 -4.68 12.60 -9.54
C GLN A 328 -6.16 12.20 -9.71
N HIS A 329 -6.51 10.96 -9.39
CA HIS A 329 -7.90 10.47 -9.49
C HIS A 329 -8.83 11.21 -8.52
N VAL A 330 -8.39 11.47 -7.28
CA VAL A 330 -9.17 12.23 -6.30
C VAL A 330 -9.33 13.69 -6.73
N CYS A 331 -8.25 14.30 -7.23
CA CYS A 331 -8.28 15.66 -7.74
C CYS A 331 -9.23 15.80 -8.93
N ALA A 332 -9.27 14.81 -9.83
CA ALA A 332 -10.20 14.79 -10.95
C ALA A 332 -11.67 14.75 -10.46
N VAL A 333 -11.98 13.90 -9.47
CA VAL A 333 -13.31 13.86 -8.84
C VAL A 333 -13.66 15.21 -8.19
N ALA A 334 -12.72 15.82 -7.49
CA ALA A 334 -12.91 17.10 -6.81
C ALA A 334 -13.19 18.26 -7.78
N GLN A 335 -12.50 18.29 -8.92
CA GLN A 335 -12.74 19.28 -9.97
C GLN A 335 -14.15 19.14 -10.56
N ARG A 336 -14.62 17.90 -10.77
CA ARG A 336 -16.00 17.63 -11.24
C ARG A 336 -17.05 18.10 -10.24
N LEU A 337 -16.85 17.86 -8.95
CA LEU A 337 -17.75 18.33 -7.88
C LEU A 337 -17.99 19.85 -7.98
N LEU A 338 -16.94 20.63 -8.24
CA LEU A 338 -17.05 22.08 -8.41
C LEU A 338 -17.70 22.49 -9.75
N ALA A 339 -17.52 21.69 -10.81
CA ALA A 339 -18.06 21.96 -12.14
C ALA A 339 -19.57 21.74 -12.27
N ILE A 340 -20.11 20.67 -11.65
CA ILE A 340 -21.54 20.29 -11.70
C ILE A 340 -22.46 21.34 -11.09
N ASN A 341 -21.92 22.18 -10.20
CA ASN A 341 -22.70 23.16 -9.42
C ASN A 341 -22.44 24.62 -9.85
N LYS A 342 -21.99 24.84 -11.09
CA LYS A 342 -21.98 26.17 -11.75
C LYS A 342 -23.36 26.42 -12.34
#